data_AF-A0A497LD94-F1
#
_entry.id   AF-A0A497LD94-F1
#
_cell.length_a   1.000
_cell.length_b   1.000
_cell.length_c   1.000
_cell.angle_alpha   90.00
_cell.angle_beta   90.00
_cell.angle_gamma   90.00
#
_symmetry.space_group_name_H-M   'P 1'
#
loop_
_entity.id
_entity.type
_entity.pdbx_description
1 polymer ?
#
loop_
_entity_poly.entity_id
_entity_poly.type
_entity_poly.pdbx_seq_one_letter_code
_entity_poly.pdbx_strand_id
1 'polypeptide(L)'
;MKVMRREVVNENSWKQPFESIYRELEVANRKKNSLDDLLARNRVSKPTYEYLSRNLDEEISKLEAHLKSLTKSMSKRINELQKQIKLFEVFFANLELLHIGFEVDEETYARQREIMIRGMVASKKEMEEIEDALKKISGK
;
A
#
# COMPACT_ATOMS: atom_id res chain seq x y z
N MET A 1 -2.48 24.18 -26.76
CA MET A 1 -3.27 23.21 -25.95
C MET A 1 -2.31 22.33 -25.16
N LYS A 2 -2.27 22.49 -23.84
CA LYS A 2 -1.42 21.70 -22.95
C LYS A 2 -2.18 20.42 -22.64
N VAL A 3 -1.81 19.32 -23.30
CA VAL A 3 -2.39 18.00 -23.00
C VAL A 3 -1.90 17.65 -21.60
N MET A 4 -2.79 17.79 -20.61
CA MET A 4 -2.58 17.26 -19.27
C MET A 4 -2.37 15.75 -19.44
N ARG A 5 -1.12 15.33 -19.26
CA ARG A 5 -0.76 13.94 -19.07
C ARG A 5 -1.57 13.49 -17.85
N ARG A 6 -2.60 12.67 -18.06
CA ARG A 6 -3.25 11.93 -16.98
C ARG A 6 -2.12 11.24 -16.24
N GLU A 7 -1.85 11.65 -15.00
CA GLU A 7 -1.05 10.86 -14.09
C GLU A 7 -1.74 9.51 -14.03
N VAL A 8 -1.14 8.52 -14.68
CA VAL A 8 -1.47 7.12 -14.47
C VAL A 8 -1.26 6.93 -12.97
N VAL A 9 -2.36 6.81 -12.21
CA VAL A 9 -2.31 6.46 -10.80
C VAL A 9 -1.51 5.17 -10.74
N ASN A 10 -0.26 5.26 -10.30
CA ASN A 10 0.67 4.15 -10.31
C ASN A 10 0.14 3.10 -9.34
N GLU A 11 -0.33 1.96 -9.89
CA GLU A 11 -0.88 0.78 -9.20
C GLU A 11 0.08 0.19 -8.14
N ASN A 12 1.31 0.70 -8.00
CA ASN A 12 2.30 0.25 -7.01
C ASN A 12 2.95 1.38 -6.19
N SER A 13 2.32 2.55 -6.07
CA SER A 13 2.89 3.70 -5.35
C SER A 13 3.12 3.48 -3.85
N TRP A 14 2.45 2.50 -3.23
CA TRP A 14 2.56 2.22 -1.79
C TRP A 14 3.54 1.09 -1.44
N LYS A 15 3.72 0.11 -2.34
CA LYS A 15 4.37 -1.17 -2.03
C LYS A 15 5.86 -1.04 -1.73
N GLN A 16 6.61 -0.36 -2.60
CA GLN A 16 8.04 -0.13 -2.40
C GLN A 16 8.34 0.74 -1.17
N PRO A 17 7.67 1.89 -0.97
CA PRO A 17 7.82 2.66 0.27
C PRO A 17 7.49 1.86 1.52
N PHE A 18 6.43 1.06 1.49
CA PHE A 18 6.03 0.22 2.63
C PHE A 18 7.12 -0.76 3.01
N GLU A 19 7.61 -1.56 2.06
CA GLU A 19 8.63 -2.57 2.33
C GLU A 19 9.97 -1.94 2.77
N SER A 20 10.34 -0.78 2.22
CA SER A 20 11.53 -0.03 2.65
C SER A 20 11.41 0.42 4.10
N ILE A 21 10.35 1.17 4.43
CA ILE A 21 10.14 1.73 5.78
C ILE A 21 10.01 0.61 6.80
N TYR A 22 9.27 -0.45 6.48
CA TYR A 22 9.07 -1.59 7.37
C TYR A 22 10.39 -2.29 7.68
N ARG A 23 11.24 -2.51 6.66
CA ARG A 23 12.55 -3.15 6.83
C ARG A 23 13.53 -2.25 7.60
N GLU A 24 13.55 -0.95 7.31
CA GLU A 24 14.37 0.03 8.03
C GLU A 24 14.00 0.07 9.51
N LEU A 25 12.69 0.08 9.81
CA LEU A 25 12.18 0.04 11.19
C LEU A 25 12.59 -1.25 11.91
N GLU A 26 12.53 -2.40 11.25
CA GLU A 26 12.99 -3.67 11.82
C GLU A 26 14.50 -3.64 12.13
N VAL A 27 15.32 -3.09 11.23
CA VAL A 27 16.76 -2.93 11.43
C VAL A 27 17.06 -1.98 12.58
N ALA A 28 16.40 -0.82 12.65
CA ALA A 28 16.59 0.16 13.72
C ALA A 28 16.24 -0.43 15.09
N ASN A 29 15.12 -1.17 15.20
CA ASN A 29 14.75 -1.87 16.42
C ASN A 29 15.77 -2.95 16.81
N ARG A 30 16.27 -3.74 15.85
CA ARG A 30 17.35 -4.72 16.13
C ARG A 30 18.64 -4.05 16.63
N LYS A 31 19.01 -2.90 16.05
CA LYS A 31 20.16 -2.11 16.51
C LYS A 31 19.96 -1.62 17.94
N LYS A 32 18.76 -1.16 18.28
CA LYS A 32 18.43 -0.73 19.65
C LYS A 32 18.59 -1.87 20.66
N ASN A 33 18.00 -3.03 20.38
CA ASN A 33 18.17 -4.21 21.24
C ASN A 33 19.65 -4.64 21.37
N SER A 34 20.40 -4.57 20.27
CA SER A 34 21.84 -4.89 20.29
C SER A 34 22.64 -3.88 21.11
N LEU A 35 22.23 -2.61 21.12
CA LEU A 35 22.86 -1.56 21.92
C LEU A 35 22.60 -1.78 23.42
N ASP A 36 21.40 -2.23 23.79
CA ASP A 36 21.07 -2.64 25.16
C ASP A 36 21.97 -3.81 25.63
N ASP A 37 22.17 -4.81 24.77
CA ASP A 37 23.08 -5.94 25.04
C ASP A 37 24.54 -5.48 25.22
N LEU A 38 25.00 -4.51 24.43
CA LEU A 38 26.35 -3.96 24.56
C LEU A 38 26.53 -3.24 25.89
N LEU A 39 25.52 -2.49 26.35
CA LEU A 39 25.55 -1.85 27.67
C LEU A 39 25.57 -2.91 28.78
N ALA A 40 24.69 -3.90 28.70
CA ALA A 40 24.60 -4.99 29.69
C ALA A 40 25.92 -5.77 29.85
N ARG A 41 26.70 -5.89 28.77
CA ARG A 41 28.01 -6.55 28.75
C ARG A 41 29.18 -5.61 29.06
N ASN A 42 28.92 -4.38 29.51
CA ASN A 42 29.93 -3.33 29.75
C ASN A 42 30.86 -3.08 28.54
N ARG A 43 30.37 -3.31 27.31
CA ARG A 43 31.15 -3.11 26.06
C ARG A 43 31.06 -1.68 25.54
N VAL A 44 30.10 -0.90 26.02
CA VAL A 44 29.95 0.53 25.77
C VAL A 44 29.78 1.26 27.09
N SER A 45 30.29 2.50 27.16
CA SER A 45 30.07 3.35 28.33
C SER A 45 28.62 3.83 28.37
N LYS A 46 28.12 4.14 29.57
CA LYS A 46 26.76 4.71 29.75
C LYS A 46 26.55 6.00 28.92
N PRO A 47 27.46 6.99 28.92
CA PRO A 47 27.30 8.18 28.07
C PRO A 47 27.24 7.86 26.57
N THR A 48 28.06 6.91 26.10
CA THR A 48 28.04 6.48 24.69
C THR A 48 26.72 5.79 24.35
N TYR A 49 26.23 4.92 25.23
CA TYR A 49 24.94 4.28 25.09
C TYR A 49 23.81 5.31 24.98
N GLU A 50 23.75 6.27 25.91
CA GLU A 50 22.68 7.28 25.94
C GLU A 50 22.66 8.13 24.66
N TYR A 51 23.83 8.49 24.14
CA TYR A 51 23.95 9.21 22.87
C TYR A 51 23.43 8.38 21.68
N LEU A 52 23.86 7.12 21.56
CA LEU A 52 23.44 6.24 20.46
C LEU A 52 21.96 5.85 20.56
N SER A 53 21.45 5.60 21.77
CA SER A 53 20.05 5.26 22.01
C SER A 53 19.16 6.42 21.59
N ARG A 54 19.49 7.66 21.96
CA ARG A 54 18.71 8.83 21.57
C ARG A 54 18.62 8.98 20.05
N ASN A 55 19.73 8.78 19.34
CA ASN A 55 19.74 8.85 17.87
C ASN A 55 18.86 7.76 17.24
N LEU A 56 18.93 6.53 17.76
CA LEU A 56 18.08 5.42 17.31
C LEU A 56 16.59 5.68 17.62
N ASP A 57 16.28 6.27 18.78
CA ASP A 57 14.91 6.64 19.16
C ASP A 57 14.33 7.69 18.22
N GLU A 58 15.12 8.69 17.85
CA GLU A 58 14.73 9.69 16.85
C GLU A 58 14.51 9.08 15.45
N GLU A 59 15.39 8.17 15.03
CA GLU A 59 15.27 7.44 13.75
C GLU A 59 14.00 6.58 13.72
N ILE A 60 13.76 5.79 14.77
CA ILE A 60 12.57 4.94 14.91
C ILE A 60 11.31 5.80 14.89
N SER A 61 11.28 6.89 15.66
CA SER A 61 10.11 7.79 15.73
C SER A 61 9.76 8.39 14.36
N LYS A 62 10.77 8.76 13.55
CA LYS A 62 10.56 9.26 12.18
C LYS A 62 10.01 8.18 11.26
N LEU A 63 10.57 6.96 11.32
CA LEU A 63 10.11 5.82 10.54
C LEU A 63 8.66 5.44 10.89
N GLU A 64 8.30 5.43 12.17
CA GLU A 64 6.93 5.16 12.62
C GLU A 64 5.95 6.24 12.15
N ALA A 65 6.33 7.51 12.21
CA ALA A 65 5.52 8.60 11.69
C ALA A 65 5.29 8.48 10.17
N HIS A 66 6.33 8.12 9.42
CA HIS A 66 6.22 7.87 7.98
C HIS A 66 5.32 6.68 7.67
N LEU A 67 5.50 5.56 8.39
CA LEU A 67 4.67 4.37 8.25
C LEU A 67 3.21 4.68 8.55
N LYS A 68 2.92 5.46 9.60
CA LYS A 68 1.56 5.90 9.95
C LYS A 68 0.93 6.77 8.85
N SER A 69 1.71 7.65 8.22
CA SER A 69 1.23 8.44 7.09
C SER A 69 0.90 7.56 5.88
N LEU A 70 1.79 6.62 5.56
CA LEU A 70 1.65 5.69 4.44
C LEU A 70 0.46 4.73 4.63
N THR A 71 0.29 4.16 5.82
CA THR A 71 -0.87 3.31 6.12
C THR A 71 -2.19 4.06 5.97
N LYS A 72 -2.24 5.35 6.33
CA LYS A 72 -3.42 6.18 6.09
C LYS A 72 -3.72 6.36 4.59
N SER A 73 -2.71 6.52 3.73
CA SER A 73 -2.93 6.62 2.28
C SER A 73 -3.32 5.26 1.69
N MET A 74 -2.73 4.17 2.15
CA MET A 74 -3.12 2.80 1.81
C MET A 74 -4.59 2.50 2.13
N SER A 75 -5.07 2.88 3.32
CA SER A 75 -6.48 2.73 3.68
C SER A 75 -7.42 3.58 2.80
N LYS A 76 -6.98 4.77 2.38
CA LYS A 76 -7.73 5.58 1.40
C LYS A 76 -7.79 4.88 0.05
N ARG A 77 -6.68 4.28 -0.40
CA ARG A 77 -6.60 3.53 -1.65
C ARG A 77 -7.56 2.34 -1.67
N ILE A 78 -7.69 1.59 -0.56
CA ILE A 78 -8.71 0.54 -0.42
C ILE A 78 -10.12 1.10 -0.69
N ASN A 79 -10.47 2.22 -0.06
CA ASN A 79 -11.80 2.83 -0.27
C ASN A 79 -12.02 3.28 -1.72
N GLU A 80 -10.98 3.76 -2.40
CA GLU A 80 -11.04 4.12 -3.82
C GLU A 80 -11.24 2.88 -4.71
N LEU A 81 -10.50 1.81 -4.45
CA LEU A 81 -10.63 0.53 -5.16
C LEU A 81 -12.03 -0.07 -4.99
N GLN A 82 -12.59 -0.02 -3.79
CA GLN A 82 -13.97 -0.46 -3.53
C GLN A 82 -14.99 0.35 -4.34
N LYS A 83 -14.83 1.67 -4.44
CA LYS A 83 -15.69 2.51 -5.28
C LYS A 83 -15.54 2.18 -6.77
N GLN A 84 -14.31 1.93 -7.22
CA GLN A 84 -14.01 1.53 -8.59
C GLN A 84 -14.67 0.19 -8.95
N ILE A 85 -14.62 -0.80 -8.05
CA ILE A 85 -15.28 -2.10 -8.24
C ILE A 85 -16.80 -1.91 -8.39
N LYS A 86 -17.44 -1.14 -7.50
CA LYS A 86 -18.88 -0.85 -7.61
C LYS A 86 -19.25 -0.15 -8.92
N LEU A 87 -18.41 0.76 -9.39
CA LEU A 87 -18.63 1.43 -10.67
C LEU A 87 -18.54 0.45 -11.85
N PHE A 88 -17.56 -0.46 -11.82
CA PHE A 88 -17.50 -1.54 -12.81
C PHE A 88 -18.75 -2.42 -12.76
N GLU A 89 -19.30 -2.73 -11.59
CA GLU A 89 -20.52 -3.55 -11.46
C GLU A 89 -21.74 -2.87 -12.13
N VAL A 90 -21.90 -1.56 -11.93
CA VAL A 90 -22.95 -0.77 -12.59
C VAL A 90 -22.75 -0.74 -14.10
N PHE A 91 -21.52 -0.47 -14.57
CA PHE A 91 -21.23 -0.45 -16.00
C PHE A 91 -21.40 -1.81 -16.65
N PHE A 92 -21.05 -2.88 -15.93
CA PHE A 92 -21.25 -4.24 -16.38
C PHE A 92 -22.74 -4.55 -16.54
N ALA A 93 -23.57 -4.22 -15.56
CA ALA A 93 -25.03 -4.40 -15.67
C ALA A 93 -25.63 -3.63 -16.86
N ASN A 94 -25.18 -2.40 -17.10
CA ASN A 94 -25.61 -1.62 -18.26
C ASN A 94 -25.18 -2.26 -19.58
N LEU A 95 -23.95 -2.78 -19.66
CA LEU A 95 -23.44 -3.47 -20.84
C LEU A 95 -24.26 -4.73 -21.15
N GLU A 96 -24.65 -5.49 -20.12
CA GLU A 96 -25.53 -6.67 -20.26
C GLU A 96 -26.91 -6.28 -20.82
N LEU A 97 -27.51 -5.19 -20.33
CA LEU A 97 -28.80 -4.69 -20.85
C LEU A 97 -28.72 -4.31 -22.33
N LEU A 98 -27.67 -3.58 -22.73
CA LEU A 98 -27.45 -3.21 -24.13
C LEU A 98 -27.29 -4.44 -25.02
N HIS A 99 -26.58 -5.47 -24.53
CA HIS A 99 -26.37 -6.69 -25.29
C HIS A 99 -27.67 -7.48 -25.50
N ILE A 100 -28.45 -7.67 -24.43
CA ILE A 100 -29.77 -8.35 -24.51
C ILE A 100 -30.75 -7.55 -25.38
N GLY A 101 -30.67 -6.22 -25.37
CA GLY A 101 -31.46 -5.34 -26.23
C GLY A 101 -31.02 -5.32 -27.70
N PHE A 102 -29.95 -6.06 -28.05
CA PHE A 102 -29.31 -6.02 -29.37
C PHE A 102 -28.83 -4.62 -29.78
N GLU A 103 -28.54 -3.76 -28.80
CA GLU A 103 -28.04 -2.39 -28.99
C GLU A 103 -26.51 -2.33 -29.15
N VAL A 104 -25.82 -3.45 -28.93
CA VAL A 104 -24.37 -3.61 -29.12
C VAL A 104 -24.07 -4.95 -29.78
N ASP A 105 -23.11 -4.97 -30.71
CA ASP A 105 -22.66 -6.19 -31.37
C ASP A 105 -21.82 -7.09 -30.44
N GLU A 106 -21.75 -8.38 -30.77
CA GLU A 106 -21.06 -9.40 -29.96
C GLU A 106 -19.58 -9.08 -29.74
N GLU A 107 -18.88 -8.57 -30.76
CA GLU A 107 -17.45 -8.26 -30.66
C GLU A 107 -17.22 -7.11 -29.67
N THR A 108 -18.01 -6.05 -29.79
CA THR A 108 -17.97 -4.90 -28.88
C THR A 108 -18.34 -5.31 -27.45
N TYR A 109 -19.39 -6.11 -27.29
CA TYR A 109 -19.81 -6.64 -25.98
C TYR A 109 -18.68 -7.45 -25.34
N ALA A 110 -18.17 -8.47 -26.02
CA ALA A 110 -17.15 -9.37 -25.50
C ALA A 110 -15.89 -8.61 -25.08
N ARG A 111 -15.43 -7.66 -25.90
CA ARG A 111 -14.26 -6.83 -25.61
C ARG A 111 -14.47 -5.94 -24.38
N GLN A 112 -15.60 -5.24 -24.28
CA GLN A 112 -15.88 -4.36 -23.14
C GLN A 112 -16.04 -5.17 -21.84
N ARG A 113 -16.73 -6.30 -21.90
CA ARG A 113 -16.88 -7.25 -20.79
C ARG A 113 -15.53 -7.72 -20.26
N GLU A 114 -14.65 -8.14 -21.16
CA GLU A 114 -13.32 -8.62 -20.79
C GLU A 114 -12.47 -7.52 -20.11
N ILE A 115 -12.55 -6.29 -20.62
CA ILE A 115 -11.88 -5.12 -20.01
C ILE A 115 -12.40 -4.87 -18.59
N MET A 116 -13.73 -4.85 -18.40
CA MET A 116 -14.33 -4.63 -17.08
C MET A 116 -13.94 -5.72 -16.07
N ILE A 117 -13.99 -7.00 -16.48
CA ILE A 117 -13.58 -8.13 -15.63
C ILE A 117 -12.11 -8.01 -15.23
N ARG A 118 -11.22 -7.72 -16.19
CA ARG A 118 -9.79 -7.51 -15.89
C ARG A 118 -9.59 -6.36 -14.89
N GLY A 119 -10.29 -5.25 -15.07
CA GLY A 119 -10.26 -4.11 -14.15
C GLY A 119 -10.69 -4.49 -12.74
N MET A 120 -11.80 -5.22 -12.59
CA MET A 120 -12.27 -5.70 -11.29
C MET A 120 -11.27 -6.64 -10.60
N VAL A 121 -10.72 -7.60 -11.36
CA VAL A 121 -9.74 -8.56 -10.83
C VAL A 121 -8.48 -7.84 -10.35
N ALA A 122 -7.97 -6.89 -11.14
CA ALA A 122 -6.82 -6.07 -10.76
C ALA A 122 -7.11 -5.25 -9.49
N SER A 123 -8.26 -4.58 -9.41
CA SER A 123 -8.64 -3.80 -8.23
C SER A 123 -8.78 -4.65 -6.96
N LYS A 124 -9.37 -5.85 -7.07
CA LYS A 124 -9.48 -6.79 -5.94
C LYS A 124 -8.11 -7.26 -5.48
N LYS A 125 -7.24 -7.63 -6.41
CA LYS A 125 -5.87 -8.04 -6.10
C LYS A 125 -5.07 -6.95 -5.40
N GLU A 126 -5.10 -5.72 -5.89
CA GLU A 126 -4.41 -4.60 -5.22
C GLU A 126 -4.94 -4.38 -3.80
N MET A 127 -6.27 -4.48 -3.61
CA MET A 127 -6.89 -4.35 -2.29
C MET A 127 -6.41 -5.44 -1.32
N GLU A 128 -6.38 -6.71 -1.75
CA GLU A 128 -5.85 -7.83 -0.98
C GLU A 128 -4.37 -7.62 -0.60
N GLU A 129 -3.54 -7.16 -1.55
CA GLU A 129 -2.12 -6.87 -1.30
C GLU A 129 -1.94 -5.76 -0.24
N ILE A 130 -2.77 -4.71 -0.28
CA ILE A 130 -2.75 -3.64 0.73
C ILE A 130 -3.18 -4.18 2.09
N GLU A 131 -4.27 -4.96 2.15
CA GLU A 131 -4.77 -5.55 3.39
C GLU A 131 -3.73 -6.46 4.05
N ASP A 132 -3.05 -7.29 3.26
CA ASP A 132 -1.97 -8.15 3.76
C ASP A 132 -0.77 -7.35 4.28
N ALA A 133 -0.41 -6.26 3.61
CA ALA A 133 0.62 -5.36 4.11
C ALA A 133 0.21 -4.70 5.44
N LEU A 134 -1.05 -4.26 5.58
CA LEU A 134 -1.55 -3.69 6.84
C LEU A 134 -1.57 -4.72 7.98
N LYS A 135 -1.88 -5.99 7.71
CA LYS A 135 -1.82 -7.09 8.71
C LYS A 135 -0.42 -7.28 9.28
N LYS A 136 0.65 -7.08 8.48
CA LYS A 136 2.05 -7.15 8.97
C LYS A 136 2.37 -6.13 10.06
N ILE A 137 1.59 -5.05 10.15
CA ILE A 137 1.74 -4.00 11.17
C ILE A 137 0.91 -4.33 12.42
N SER A 138 -0.34 -4.80 12.25
CA SER A 138 -1.24 -5.12 13.37
C SER A 138 -0.88 -6.40 14.11
N GLY A 139 0.01 -7.24 13.56
CA GLY A 139 0.50 -8.47 14.19
C GLY A 139 1.65 -8.26 15.20
N LYS A 140 1.98 -7.02 15.56
CA LYS A 140 2.83 -6.66 16.70
C LYS A 140 1.95 -6.23 17.86
#